data_AF-A0A4R6MEP2-F1
#
_entry.id   AF-A0A4R6MEP2-F1
#
_cell.length_a   1.000
_cell.length_b   1.000
_cell.length_c   1.000
_cell.angle_alpha   90.00
_cell.angle_beta   90.00
_cell.angle_gamma   90.00
#
_symmetry.space_group_name_H-M   'P 1'
#
loop_
_entity.id
_entity.type
_entity.pdbx_description
1 polymer ?
#
loop_
_entity_poly.entity_id
_entity_poly.type
_entity_poly.pdbx_seq_one_letter_code
_entity_poly.pdbx_strand_id
1 'polypeptide(L)'
;MGLIYKVENAALLKTRNEIFKEVGIPALLANGFEPDPYKTSWHGEYDRSIRGYIYQFSRISQEKYLERIEISIISGEKWIKIFLNIFEVKPNLSSLSLLKDFDGLKFSELAFRMTKIRLRSDEYMGPPLFYMLFLPEHKLGSFYTKWGYNRKTEKLRKLIKSDMENIDGFIERWHQLFFPIKIDWQGNLK
;
A
#
# COMPACT_ATOMS: atom_id res chain seq x y z
N MET A 1 38.85 -13.66 0.11
CA MET A 1 37.37 -13.61 0.07
C MET A 1 36.93 -12.28 0.67
N GLY A 2 36.41 -11.36 -0.14
CA GLY A 2 35.92 -10.07 0.35
C GLY A 2 34.65 -10.26 1.18
N LEU A 3 34.60 -9.63 2.36
CA LEU A 3 33.41 -9.60 3.22
C LEU A 3 32.26 -8.93 2.45
N ILE A 4 31.22 -9.70 2.14
CA ILE A 4 29.98 -9.16 1.57
C ILE A 4 29.31 -8.30 2.65
N TYR A 5 28.98 -7.05 2.32
CA TYR A 5 28.23 -6.19 3.21
C TYR A 5 26.84 -6.78 3.44
N LYS A 6 26.56 -7.17 4.69
CA LYS A 6 25.30 -7.76 5.11
C LYS A 6 24.63 -6.85 6.13
N VAL A 7 23.34 -6.62 5.95
CA VAL A 7 22.49 -5.89 6.88
C VAL A 7 21.51 -6.89 7.49
N GLU A 8 21.28 -6.79 8.79
CA GLU A 8 20.34 -7.67 9.48
C GLU A 8 18.89 -7.41 9.03
N ASN A 9 18.05 -8.46 9.08
CA ASN A 9 16.65 -8.38 8.67
C ASN A 9 15.87 -7.30 9.44
N ALA A 10 16.17 -7.13 10.74
CA ALA A 10 15.55 -6.08 11.55
C ALA A 10 15.89 -4.67 11.05
N ALA A 11 17.14 -4.43 10.68
CA ALA A 11 17.57 -3.15 10.11
C ALA A 11 16.98 -2.92 8.70
N LEU A 12 16.85 -3.97 7.88
CA LEU A 12 16.18 -3.88 6.57
C LEU A 12 14.68 -3.61 6.70
N LEU A 13 14.02 -4.19 7.70
CA LEU A 13 12.63 -3.89 8.04
C LEU A 13 12.48 -2.42 8.46
N LYS A 14 13.33 -1.97 9.40
CA LYS A 14 13.34 -0.58 9.87
C LYS A 14 13.53 0.40 8.73
N THR A 15 14.49 0.16 7.84
CA THR A 15 14.77 1.01 6.69
C THR A 15 13.56 1.13 5.75
N ARG A 16 12.89 0.02 5.41
CA ARG A 16 11.68 0.05 4.58
C ARG A 16 10.55 0.83 5.26
N ASN A 17 10.39 0.64 6.57
CA ASN A 17 9.41 1.36 7.37
C ASN A 17 9.68 2.88 7.38
N GLU A 18 10.93 3.27 7.60
CA GLU A 18 11.38 4.67 7.60
C GLU A 18 11.18 5.33 6.24
N ILE A 19 11.53 4.65 5.14
CA ILE A 19 11.25 5.15 3.78
C ILE A 19 9.76 5.48 3.64
N PHE A 20 8.87 4.54 4.00
CA PHE A 20 7.44 4.77 3.84
C PHE A 20 6.93 5.90 4.73
N LYS A 21 7.39 6.00 5.98
CA LYS A 21 7.05 7.12 6.86
C LYS A 21 7.50 8.47 6.33
N GLU A 22 8.72 8.55 5.79
CA GLU A 22 9.34 9.81 5.40
C GLU A 22 8.82 10.34 4.06
N VAL A 23 8.49 9.45 3.10
CA VAL A 23 8.08 9.90 1.76
C VAL A 23 6.75 9.33 1.29
N GLY A 24 6.32 8.17 1.79
CA GLY A 24 5.05 7.56 1.40
C GLY A 24 3.86 8.24 2.07
N ILE A 25 3.89 8.37 3.41
CA ILE A 25 2.81 8.99 4.17
C ILE A 25 2.57 10.44 3.73
N PRO A 26 3.59 11.33 3.67
CA PRO A 26 3.35 12.72 3.27
C PRO A 26 2.79 12.85 1.85
N ALA A 27 3.22 12.00 0.91
CA ALA A 27 2.72 11.99 -0.46
C ALA A 27 1.25 11.55 -0.54
N LEU A 28 0.84 10.56 0.25
CA LEU A 28 -0.57 10.17 0.35
C LEU A 28 -1.43 11.28 0.95
N LEU A 29 -0.98 11.89 2.06
CA LEU A 29 -1.68 13.00 2.70
C LEU A 29 -1.85 14.20 1.74
N ALA A 30 -0.81 14.51 0.95
CA ALA A 30 -0.87 15.57 -0.06
C ALA A 30 -1.91 15.28 -1.17
N ASN A 31 -2.17 14.00 -1.44
CA ASN A 31 -3.21 13.55 -2.38
C ASN A 31 -4.60 13.41 -1.72
N GLY A 32 -4.79 13.93 -0.50
CA GLY A 32 -6.09 13.94 0.18
C GLY A 32 -6.48 12.61 0.82
N PHE A 33 -5.55 11.65 0.92
CA PHE A 33 -5.75 10.49 1.77
C PHE A 33 -5.60 10.88 3.24
N GLU A 34 -6.38 10.25 4.10
CA GLU A 34 -6.28 10.37 5.55
C GLU A 34 -6.00 8.99 6.15
N PRO A 35 -5.43 8.91 7.37
CA PRO A 35 -5.39 7.65 8.12
C PRO A 35 -6.79 7.03 8.15
N ASP A 36 -6.87 5.74 7.83
CA ASP A 36 -8.14 5.05 7.67
C ASP A 36 -9.02 5.19 8.94
N PRO A 37 -10.27 5.67 8.82
CA PRO A 37 -11.02 6.13 9.99
C PRO A 37 -11.52 5.04 10.93
N TYR A 38 -11.49 3.75 10.54
CA TYR A 38 -12.14 2.69 11.31
C TYR A 38 -11.42 2.41 12.64
N LYS A 39 -12.19 1.94 13.63
CA LYS A 39 -11.66 1.62 14.97
C LYS A 39 -10.54 0.58 14.96
N THR A 40 -10.58 -0.34 14.01
CA THR A 40 -9.63 -1.46 13.87
C THR A 40 -8.54 -1.19 12.84
N SER A 41 -8.41 0.06 12.37
CA SER A 41 -7.41 0.43 11.38
C SER A 41 -6.01 0.44 11.97
N TRP A 42 -5.03 0.14 11.12
CA TRP A 42 -3.61 0.12 11.48
C TRP A 42 -2.89 1.36 10.94
N HIS A 43 -2.05 1.97 11.78
CA HIS A 43 -1.37 3.24 11.49
C HIS A 43 0.14 3.15 11.69
N GLY A 44 0.71 1.96 11.51
CA GLY A 44 2.15 1.71 11.59
C GLY A 44 2.62 1.13 12.91
N GLU A 45 1.70 0.62 13.74
CA GLU A 45 2.02 -0.20 14.89
C GLU A 45 2.74 -1.49 14.44
N TYR A 46 3.68 -1.97 15.25
CA TYR A 46 4.33 -3.24 14.96
C TYR A 46 3.40 -4.39 15.36
N ASP A 47 2.95 -5.14 14.36
CA ASP A 47 2.15 -6.34 14.57
C ASP A 47 3.07 -7.56 14.76
N ARG A 48 2.97 -8.17 15.95
CA ARG A 48 3.74 -9.37 16.32
C ARG A 48 3.30 -10.61 15.54
N SER A 49 2.05 -10.67 15.11
CA SER A 49 1.48 -11.83 14.41
C SER A 49 2.09 -11.97 13.01
N ILE A 50 2.10 -10.89 12.23
CA ILE A 50 2.73 -10.85 10.90
C ILE A 50 4.21 -10.47 10.94
N ARG A 51 4.73 -10.06 12.11
CA ARG A 51 6.11 -9.57 12.31
C ARG A 51 6.44 -8.42 11.37
N GLY A 52 5.66 -7.35 11.41
CA GLY A 52 5.79 -6.24 10.47
C GLY A 52 5.00 -5.00 10.85
N TYR A 53 4.88 -4.09 9.89
CA TYR A 53 4.10 -2.86 10.00
C TYR A 53 2.98 -2.86 8.96
N ILE A 54 1.79 -2.42 9.39
CA ILE A 54 0.64 -2.19 8.50
C ILE A 54 0.26 -0.72 8.60
N TYR A 55 0.00 -0.10 7.46
CA TYR A 55 -0.62 1.23 7.38
C TYR A 55 -1.86 1.15 6.52
N GLN A 56 -2.91 1.84 6.93
CA GLN A 56 -4.15 1.96 6.19
C GLN A 56 -4.52 3.43 6.03
N PHE A 57 -4.86 3.78 4.79
CA PHE A 57 -5.28 5.12 4.40
C PHE A 57 -6.56 5.03 3.57
N SER A 58 -7.40 6.05 3.70
CA SER A 58 -8.68 6.14 3.00
C SER A 58 -8.89 7.54 2.45
N ARG A 59 -9.57 7.64 1.30
CA ARG A 59 -10.03 8.88 0.68
C ARG A 59 -11.43 8.68 0.14
N ILE A 60 -12.25 9.74 0.18
CA ILE A 60 -13.51 9.77 -0.56
C ILE A 60 -13.24 10.46 -1.88
N SER A 61 -13.45 9.76 -2.99
CA SER A 61 -13.30 10.31 -4.34
C SER A 61 -14.38 11.35 -4.64
N GLN A 62 -14.18 12.13 -5.71
CA GLN A 62 -15.20 13.08 -6.18
C GLN A 62 -16.53 12.38 -6.56
N GLU A 63 -16.44 11.14 -7.04
CA GLU A 63 -17.58 10.29 -7.37
C GLU A 63 -18.18 9.59 -6.15
N LYS A 64 -17.71 9.93 -4.94
CA LYS A 64 -18.12 9.37 -3.64
C LYS A 64 -17.79 7.88 -3.47
N TYR A 65 -16.74 7.41 -4.14
CA TYR A 65 -16.16 6.10 -3.86
C TYR A 65 -15.23 6.19 -2.64
N LEU A 66 -15.20 5.12 -1.87
CA LEU A 66 -14.23 4.93 -0.82
C LEU A 66 -13.00 4.24 -1.41
N GLU A 67 -11.94 5.01 -1.59
CA GLU A 67 -10.64 4.54 -2.05
C GLU A 67 -9.80 4.18 -0.83
N ARG A 68 -9.34 2.93 -0.75
CA ARG A 68 -8.57 2.40 0.38
C ARG A 68 -7.20 1.92 -0.07
N ILE A 69 -6.18 2.33 0.66
CA ILE A 69 -4.81 1.87 0.46
C ILE A 69 -4.32 1.15 1.71
N GLU A 70 -3.80 -0.04 1.53
CA GLU A 70 -3.18 -0.85 2.58
C GLU A 70 -1.71 -1.08 2.25
N ILE A 71 -0.84 -0.78 3.18
CA ILE A 71 0.61 -0.96 3.05
C ILE A 71 1.06 -1.99 4.08
N SER A 72 1.78 -3.00 3.62
CA SER A 72 2.34 -4.06 4.45
C SER A 72 3.86 -4.13 4.28
N ILE A 73 4.58 -4.05 5.40
CA ILE A 73 6.05 -4.13 5.46
C ILE A 73 6.43 -5.21 6.46
N ILE A 74 6.76 -6.40 5.93
CA ILE A 74 6.97 -7.61 6.74
C ILE A 74 8.46 -7.93 6.93
N SER A 75 8.82 -8.42 8.11
CA SER A 75 10.16 -8.91 8.43
C SER A 75 10.54 -10.13 7.60
N GLY A 76 11.80 -10.23 7.19
CA GLY A 76 12.28 -11.33 6.32
C GLY A 76 11.89 -11.18 4.84
N GLU A 77 10.93 -10.33 4.51
CA GLU A 77 10.66 -9.93 3.14
C GLU A 77 11.55 -8.76 2.69
N LYS A 78 11.60 -8.51 1.38
CA LYS A 78 12.32 -7.36 0.79
C LYS A 78 11.39 -6.24 0.33
N TRP A 79 10.10 -6.43 0.47
CA TRP A 79 9.08 -5.63 -0.18
C TRP A 79 8.44 -4.61 0.77
N ILE A 80 7.95 -3.53 0.18
CA ILE A 80 6.85 -2.73 0.69
C ILE A 80 5.67 -3.10 -0.22
N LYS A 81 4.68 -3.80 0.30
CA LYS A 81 3.51 -4.19 -0.50
C LYS A 81 2.46 -3.10 -0.31
N ILE A 82 2.08 -2.44 -1.41
CA ILE A 82 1.03 -1.41 -1.41
C ILE A 82 -0.14 -1.97 -2.20
N PHE A 83 -1.32 -1.94 -1.61
CA PHE A 83 -2.53 -2.46 -2.19
C PHE A 83 -3.59 -1.38 -2.27
N LEU A 84 -4.27 -1.32 -3.40
CA LEU A 84 -5.40 -0.43 -3.64
C LEU A 84 -6.68 -1.25 -3.78
N ASN A 85 -7.76 -0.74 -3.19
CA ASN A 85 -9.10 -1.22 -3.46
C ASN A 85 -10.13 -0.08 -3.36
N ILE A 86 -11.19 -0.15 -4.16
CA ILE A 86 -12.19 0.93 -4.30
C ILE A 86 -13.59 0.37 -4.13
N PHE A 87 -14.41 1.07 -3.35
CA PHE A 87 -15.76 0.64 -2.98
C PHE A 87 -16.80 1.73 -3.20
N GLU A 88 -18.02 1.30 -3.51
CA GLU A 88 -19.19 2.16 -3.48
C GLU A 88 -19.95 1.96 -2.16
N VAL A 89 -19.85 2.94 -1.26
CA VAL A 89 -20.49 2.87 0.06
C VAL A 89 -21.93 3.36 -0.02
N LYS A 90 -22.89 2.55 0.48
CA LYS A 90 -24.33 2.83 0.48
C LYS A 90 -24.94 2.81 1.89
N PRO A 91 -25.61 3.88 2.35
CA PRO A 91 -25.81 5.15 1.63
C PRO A 91 -24.50 5.92 1.45
N ASN A 92 -24.48 6.83 0.47
CA ASN A 92 -23.27 7.56 0.08
C ASN A 92 -22.62 8.26 1.28
N LEU A 93 -21.31 8.09 1.42
CA LEU A 93 -20.53 8.66 2.50
C LEU A 93 -20.21 10.13 2.18
N SER A 94 -20.52 11.04 3.11
CA SER A 94 -20.16 12.47 2.98
C SER A 94 -18.82 12.82 3.64
N SER A 95 -18.37 12.00 4.61
CA SER A 95 -17.12 12.21 5.35
C SER A 95 -16.61 10.90 5.92
N LEU A 96 -15.28 10.73 5.94
CA LEU A 96 -14.60 9.59 6.56
C LEU A 96 -14.85 9.53 8.06
N SER A 97 -15.12 10.66 8.71
CA SER A 97 -15.37 10.72 10.16
C SER A 97 -16.59 9.90 10.60
N LEU A 98 -17.53 9.63 9.69
CA LEU A 98 -18.72 8.81 9.97
C LEU A 98 -18.38 7.32 10.16
N LEU A 99 -17.20 6.89 9.74
CA LEU A 99 -16.76 5.50 9.81
C LEU A 99 -16.03 5.15 11.12
N LYS A 100 -15.79 6.14 12.00
CA LYS A 100 -14.96 5.98 13.21
C LYS A 100 -15.46 4.95 14.20
N ASP A 101 -16.78 4.83 14.34
CA ASP A 101 -17.40 3.90 15.27
C ASP A 101 -17.62 2.50 14.66
N PHE A 102 -17.30 2.34 13.37
CA PHE A 102 -17.45 1.08 12.65
C PHE A 102 -16.17 0.25 12.68
N ASP A 103 -16.36 -1.07 12.56
CA ASP A 103 -15.28 -2.03 12.47
C ASP A 103 -14.80 -2.13 11.01
N GLY A 104 -13.48 -2.04 10.80
CA GLY A 104 -12.84 -2.13 9.50
C GLY A 104 -12.46 -3.56 9.10
N LEU A 105 -12.60 -4.56 9.98
CA LEU A 105 -12.14 -5.93 9.74
C LEU A 105 -12.85 -6.60 8.56
N LYS A 106 -14.10 -6.25 8.26
CA LYS A 106 -14.83 -6.79 7.11
C LYS A 106 -14.23 -6.38 5.77
N PHE A 107 -13.50 -5.27 5.76
CA PHE A 107 -12.65 -4.88 4.64
C PHE A 107 -11.37 -5.73 4.54
N SER A 108 -11.28 -6.87 5.21
CA SER A 108 -10.26 -7.89 4.93
C SER A 108 -10.86 -9.19 4.39
N GLU A 109 -12.19 -9.27 4.33
CA GLU A 109 -12.95 -10.42 3.85
C GLU A 109 -13.05 -10.45 2.31
N LEU A 110 -13.75 -11.44 1.75
CA LEU A 110 -13.73 -11.85 0.34
C LEU A 110 -13.82 -10.69 -0.68
N ALA A 111 -14.61 -9.65 -0.39
CA ALA A 111 -14.75 -8.45 -1.22
C ALA A 111 -13.42 -7.70 -1.42
N PHE A 112 -12.57 -7.69 -0.38
CA PHE A 112 -11.24 -7.13 -0.44
C PHE A 112 -10.24 -7.99 -1.20
N ARG A 113 -10.58 -9.22 -1.59
CA ARG A 113 -9.68 -10.09 -2.37
C ARG A 113 -9.96 -10.03 -3.86
N MET A 114 -11.21 -9.82 -4.27
CA MET A 114 -11.60 -9.93 -5.68
C MET A 114 -11.13 -8.75 -6.54
N THR A 115 -11.14 -7.55 -5.97
CA THR A 115 -10.82 -6.30 -6.69
C THR A 115 -9.58 -5.61 -6.17
N LYS A 116 -8.85 -6.22 -5.22
CA LYS A 116 -7.62 -5.64 -4.68
C LYS A 116 -6.48 -5.82 -5.66
N ILE A 117 -5.79 -4.73 -5.97
CA ILE A 117 -4.57 -4.76 -6.78
C ILE A 117 -3.39 -4.41 -5.91
N ARG A 118 -2.29 -5.13 -6.11
CA ARG A 118 -0.98 -4.69 -5.65
C ARG A 118 -0.34 -3.79 -6.70
N LEU A 119 0.03 -2.58 -6.28
CA LEU A 119 0.64 -1.59 -7.17
C LEU A 119 1.92 -2.15 -7.80
N ARG A 120 2.09 -1.88 -9.11
CA ARG A 120 3.22 -2.36 -9.93
C ARG A 120 3.40 -3.88 -10.01
N SER A 121 2.41 -4.67 -9.57
CA SER A 121 2.40 -6.14 -9.65
C SER A 121 1.21 -6.63 -10.45
N ASP A 122 0.00 -6.22 -10.04
CA ASP A 122 -1.24 -6.86 -10.52
C ASP A 122 -1.91 -6.05 -11.64
N GLU A 123 -1.40 -4.87 -11.97
CA GLU A 123 -1.93 -3.95 -12.98
C GLU A 123 -1.53 -4.31 -14.41
N TYR A 124 -0.55 -5.21 -14.56
CA TYR A 124 0.08 -5.49 -15.84
C TYR A 124 -0.65 -6.60 -16.60
N MET A 125 -1.11 -6.28 -17.81
CA MET A 125 -1.86 -7.18 -18.70
C MET A 125 -1.00 -7.81 -19.81
N GLY A 126 0.32 -7.58 -19.81
CA GLY A 126 1.23 -8.13 -20.81
C GLY A 126 1.87 -9.46 -20.39
N PRO A 127 2.71 -10.08 -21.25
CA PRO A 127 3.35 -11.36 -20.94
C PRO A 127 4.19 -11.28 -19.66
N PRO A 128 4.08 -12.28 -18.75
CA PRO A 128 4.60 -12.13 -17.39
C PRO A 128 6.10 -11.84 -17.27
N LEU A 129 6.88 -12.34 -18.23
CA LEU A 129 8.34 -12.22 -18.20
C LEU A 129 8.81 -10.77 -18.34
N PHE A 130 8.10 -9.93 -19.09
CA PHE A 130 8.53 -8.53 -19.30
C PHE A 130 8.39 -7.69 -18.03
N TYR A 131 7.33 -7.89 -17.23
CA TYR A 131 7.18 -7.13 -15.99
C TYR A 131 8.21 -7.57 -14.95
N MET A 132 8.45 -8.88 -14.79
CA MET A 132 9.39 -9.40 -13.79
C MET A 132 10.83 -8.95 -14.05
N LEU A 133 11.19 -8.70 -15.31
CA LEU A 133 12.55 -8.37 -15.70
C LEU A 133 12.82 -6.86 -15.77
N PHE A 134 11.81 -6.04 -16.09
CA PHE A 134 12.04 -4.64 -16.48
C PHE A 134 11.26 -3.60 -15.67
N LEU A 135 10.19 -3.96 -14.97
CA LEU A 135 9.43 -2.99 -14.19
C LEU A 135 10.07 -2.76 -12.81
N PRO A 136 10.15 -1.50 -12.35
CA PRO A 136 10.64 -1.21 -11.02
C PRO A 136 9.63 -1.71 -9.98
N GLU A 137 10.15 -2.31 -8.92
CA GLU A 137 9.36 -2.90 -7.85
C GLU A 137 9.57 -2.11 -6.55
N HIS A 138 8.55 -2.07 -5.68
CA HIS A 138 8.65 -1.57 -4.30
C HIS A 138 9.47 -2.52 -3.41
N LYS A 139 10.73 -2.74 -3.80
CA LYS A 139 11.61 -3.74 -3.22
C LYS A 139 12.98 -3.15 -2.95
N LEU A 140 13.50 -3.46 -1.77
CA LEU A 140 14.90 -3.22 -1.48
C LEU A 140 15.73 -4.32 -2.18
N GLY A 141 16.33 -3.95 -3.31
CA GLY A 141 17.12 -4.86 -4.14
C GLY A 141 18.38 -5.38 -3.45
N SER A 142 19.00 -6.41 -4.02
CA SER A 142 20.25 -6.98 -3.48
C SER A 142 21.42 -5.98 -3.58
N PHE A 143 22.33 -6.07 -2.61
CA PHE A 143 23.54 -5.25 -2.49
C PHE A 143 24.68 -6.08 -1.89
N TYR A 144 25.92 -5.71 -2.23
CA TYR A 144 27.13 -6.37 -1.71
C TYR A 144 28.08 -5.40 -0.99
N THR A 145 27.81 -4.09 -1.08
CA THR A 145 28.61 -3.02 -0.46
C THR A 145 27.68 -2.03 0.26
N LYS A 146 28.21 -1.28 1.23
CA LYS A 146 27.47 -0.22 1.92
C LYS A 146 26.98 0.87 0.96
N TRP A 147 27.79 1.22 -0.03
CA TRP A 147 27.39 2.15 -1.09
C TRP A 147 26.23 1.59 -1.93
N GLY A 148 26.31 0.30 -2.30
CA GLY A 148 25.23 -0.38 -3.01
C GLY A 148 23.93 -0.41 -2.21
N TYR A 149 24.02 -0.66 -0.91
CA TYR A 149 22.89 -0.59 0.01
C TYR A 149 22.23 0.80 -0.03
N ASN A 150 23.00 1.86 0.22
CA ASN A 150 22.49 3.24 0.21
C ASN A 150 21.84 3.60 -1.14
N ARG A 151 22.45 3.20 -2.26
CA ARG A 151 21.91 3.44 -3.61
C ARG A 151 20.57 2.72 -3.83
N LYS A 152 20.41 1.50 -3.33
CA LYS A 152 19.16 0.74 -3.43
C LYS A 152 18.07 1.33 -2.52
N THR A 153 18.43 1.74 -1.31
CA THR A 153 17.55 2.47 -0.39
C THR A 153 17.02 3.75 -1.02
N GLU A 154 17.90 4.55 -1.62
CA GLU A 154 17.51 5.81 -2.27
C GLU A 154 16.64 5.57 -3.53
N LYS A 155 16.96 4.54 -4.32
CA LYS A 155 16.10 4.15 -5.45
C LYS A 155 14.69 3.79 -4.98
N LEU A 156 14.57 3.00 -3.91
CA LEU A 156 13.27 2.62 -3.35
C LEU A 156 12.53 3.85 -2.82
N ARG A 157 13.22 4.75 -2.11
CA ARG A 157 12.67 6.03 -1.62
C ARG A 157 12.06 6.85 -2.76
N LYS A 158 12.82 7.10 -3.83
CA LYS A 158 12.33 7.86 -4.99
C LYS A 158 11.12 7.20 -5.66
N LEU A 159 11.13 5.88 -5.77
CA LEU A 159 10.03 5.13 -6.37
C LEU A 159 8.75 5.25 -5.53
N ILE A 160 8.83 4.99 -4.22
CA ILE A 160 7.69 5.12 -3.30
C ILE A 160 7.12 6.53 -3.35
N LYS A 161 7.99 7.54 -3.26
CA LYS A 161 7.58 8.94 -3.36
C LYS A 161 6.81 9.21 -4.65
N SER A 162 7.42 8.91 -5.80
CA SER A 162 6.82 9.15 -7.12
C SER A 162 5.49 8.44 -7.28
N ASP A 163 5.36 7.21 -6.79
CA ASP A 163 4.12 6.44 -6.97
C ASP A 163 2.99 6.93 -6.07
N MET A 164 3.30 7.32 -4.83
CA MET A 164 2.30 7.87 -3.92
C MET A 164 1.90 9.29 -4.34
N GLU A 165 2.81 10.06 -4.93
CA GLU A 165 2.49 11.37 -5.53
C GLU A 165 1.58 11.24 -6.75
N ASN A 166 1.69 10.15 -7.52
CA ASN A 166 0.91 9.89 -8.74
C ASN A 166 -0.13 8.76 -8.52
N ILE A 167 -0.69 8.67 -7.32
CA ILE A 167 -1.57 7.57 -6.93
C ILE A 167 -2.83 7.46 -7.80
N ASP A 168 -3.31 8.60 -8.31
CA ASP A 168 -4.50 8.68 -9.17
C ASP A 168 -4.34 7.88 -10.47
N GLY A 169 -3.13 7.78 -11.03
CA GLY A 169 -2.87 6.92 -12.19
C GLY A 169 -3.10 5.43 -11.91
N PHE A 170 -2.84 4.98 -10.67
CA PHE A 170 -3.15 3.61 -10.25
C PHE A 170 -4.65 3.42 -10.02
N ILE A 171 -5.36 4.46 -9.57
CA ILE A 171 -6.82 4.47 -9.41
C ILE A 171 -7.53 4.40 -10.76
N GLU A 172 -7.11 5.21 -11.73
CA GLU A 172 -7.62 5.13 -13.11
C GLU A 172 -7.40 3.72 -13.68
N ARG A 173 -6.22 3.14 -13.46
CA ARG A 173 -5.93 1.77 -13.88
C ARG A 173 -6.83 0.76 -13.18
N TRP A 174 -7.10 0.93 -11.89
CA TRP A 174 -8.03 0.08 -11.15
C TRP A 174 -9.43 0.10 -11.79
N HIS A 175 -9.94 1.28 -12.16
CA HIS A 175 -11.25 1.43 -12.82
C HIS A 175 -11.31 0.83 -14.24
N GLN A 176 -10.18 0.68 -14.92
CA GLN A 176 -10.11 -0.06 -16.19
C GLN A 176 -10.26 -1.57 -16.00
N LEU A 177 -9.94 -2.08 -14.81
CA LEU A 177 -9.92 -3.50 -14.49
C LEU A 177 -11.18 -3.96 -13.75
N PHE A 178 -11.75 -3.10 -12.93
CA PHE A 178 -12.80 -3.46 -11.98
C PHE A 178 -13.88 -2.38 -11.88
N PHE A 179 -15.03 -2.81 -11.34
CA PHE A 179 -16.10 -1.92 -10.88
C PHE A 179 -16.13 -1.89 -9.35
N PRO A 180 -16.39 -0.73 -8.71
CA PRO A 180 -16.52 -0.62 -7.27
C PRO A 180 -17.58 -1.58 -6.71
N ILE A 181 -17.18 -2.41 -5.74
CA ILE A 181 -18.12 -3.28 -5.05
C ILE A 181 -18.99 -2.42 -4.14
N LYS A 182 -20.31 -2.68 -4.17
CA LYS A 182 -21.28 -2.01 -3.31
C LYS A 182 -21.27 -2.59 -1.92
N ILE A 183 -21.11 -1.72 -0.93
CA ILE A 183 -21.04 -2.11 0.47
C ILE A 183 -21.85 -1.17 1.36
N ASP A 184 -22.22 -1.63 2.55
CA ASP A 184 -22.72 -0.77 3.62
C ASP A 184 -21.57 -0.14 4.43
N TRP A 185 -21.91 0.66 5.45
CA TRP A 185 -20.91 1.33 6.30
C TRP A 185 -20.06 0.37 7.14
N GLN A 186 -20.57 -0.85 7.37
CA GLN A 186 -19.86 -1.93 8.06
C GLN A 186 -19.00 -2.76 7.10
N GLY A 187 -19.08 -2.54 5.79
CA GLY A 187 -18.38 -3.36 4.79
C GLY A 187 -19.12 -4.64 4.38
N ASN A 188 -20.41 -4.78 4.70
CA ASN A 188 -21.24 -5.87 4.18
C ASN A 188 -21.62 -5.60 2.72
N LEU A 189 -21.64 -6.64 1.88
CA LEU A 189 -22.08 -6.56 0.48
C LEU A 189 -23.55 -6.13 0.39
N LYS A 190 -23.87 -5.30 -0.61
CA LYS A 190 -25.23 -4.90 -0.97
C LYS A 190 -25.58 -5.21 -2.42
#